data_AF-A0A350XRB7-F1
#
_entry.id   AF-A0A350XRB7-F1
#
_cell.length_a   1.000
_cell.length_b   1.000
_cell.length_c   1.000
_cell.angle_alpha   90.00
_cell.angle_beta   90.00
_cell.angle_gamma   90.00
#
_symmetry.space_group_name_H-M   'P 1'
#
loop_
_entity.id
_entity.type
_entity.pdbx_description
1 polymer ?
#
loop_
_entity_poly.entity_id
_entity_poly.type
_entity_poly.pdbx_seq_one_letter_code
_entity_poly.pdbx_strand_id
1 'polypeptide(L)'
;MAVAKTRRERDRNKLTDDRGRLTTDLVSQYLTAIGEYELLTAELEVEFAQKIEAGEEATARLEKRDYKGKAQEVELKRLKRLGMQAKDDFLTANLRLVVANARRYANTSGIDFLDLIQEGNLGLIRAVEKFDWRKGFKFSTYAT
;
A
#
# COMPACT_ATOMS: atom_id res chain seq x y z
N MET A 1 -30.88 -0.56 -38.38
CA MET A 1 -29.93 0.37 -37.71
C MET A 1 -29.69 -0.15 -36.30
N ALA A 2 -28.55 -0.80 -36.05
CA ALA A 2 -28.20 -1.29 -34.71
C ALA A 2 -27.52 -0.15 -33.94
N VAL A 3 -28.12 0.27 -32.82
CA VAL A 3 -27.55 1.27 -31.92
C VAL A 3 -26.31 0.68 -31.27
N ALA A 4 -25.15 1.28 -31.53
CA ALA A 4 -23.89 0.88 -30.92
C ALA A 4 -23.93 1.17 -29.42
N LYS A 5 -23.91 0.12 -28.59
CA LYS A 5 -23.82 0.24 -27.13
C LYS A 5 -22.58 1.05 -26.73
N THR A 6 -22.76 2.04 -25.87
CA THR A 6 -21.69 2.93 -25.40
C THR A 6 -20.64 2.14 -24.62
N ARG A 7 -19.37 2.61 -24.63
CA ARG A 7 -18.22 1.97 -23.95
C ARG A 7 -18.53 1.60 -22.49
N ARG A 8 -19.23 2.48 -21.77
CA ARG A 8 -19.72 2.26 -20.38
C ARG A 8 -20.70 1.10 -20.20
N GLU A 9 -21.47 0.71 -21.22
CA GLU A 9 -22.35 -0.47 -21.15
C GLU A 9 -21.63 -1.78 -21.40
N ARG A 10 -20.56 -1.75 -22.22
CA ARG A 10 -19.70 -2.92 -22.45
C ARG A 10 -18.86 -3.26 -21.22
N ASP A 11 -18.44 -2.24 -20.47
CA ASP A 11 -17.62 -2.43 -19.27
C ASP A 11 -18.44 -2.98 -18.09
N ARG A 12 -19.74 -2.64 -17.98
CA ARG A 12 -20.64 -3.21 -16.95
C ARG A 12 -20.92 -4.70 -17.10
N ASN A 13 -20.88 -5.22 -18.33
CA ASN A 13 -21.20 -6.62 -18.63
C ASN A 13 -19.98 -7.56 -18.47
N LYS A 14 -18.84 -7.06 -17.99
CA LYS A 14 -17.60 -7.82 -17.74
C LYS A 14 -17.41 -8.23 -16.27
N LEU A 15 -18.25 -7.74 -15.36
CA LEU A 15 -18.01 -7.86 -13.93
C LEU A 15 -18.41 -9.21 -13.31
N THR A 16 -19.09 -10.11 -14.03
CA THR A 16 -19.58 -11.38 -13.47
C THR A 16 -19.50 -12.53 -14.48
N ASP A 17 -19.15 -13.73 -14.02
CA ASP A 17 -19.33 -14.96 -14.81
C ASP A 17 -20.83 -15.33 -14.94
N ASP A 18 -21.14 -16.37 -15.74
CA ASP A 18 -22.51 -16.86 -15.98
C ASP A 18 -23.25 -17.33 -14.70
N ARG A 19 -22.54 -17.39 -13.56
CA ARG A 19 -23.07 -17.77 -12.24
C ARG A 19 -23.15 -16.58 -11.28
N GLY A 20 -22.90 -15.36 -11.76
CA GLY A 20 -22.94 -14.15 -10.94
C GLY A 20 -21.73 -13.99 -10.01
N ARG A 21 -20.62 -14.71 -10.23
CA ARG A 21 -19.39 -14.58 -9.42
C ARG A 21 -18.45 -13.52 -10.00
N LEU A 22 -17.89 -12.68 -9.12
CA LEU A 22 -17.05 -11.51 -9.42
C LEU A 22 -15.54 -11.83 -9.50
N THR A 23 -15.14 -13.05 -9.87
CA THR A 23 -13.93 -13.63 -9.25
C THR A 23 -12.64 -13.63 -10.08
N THR A 24 -12.64 -13.26 -11.37
CA THR A 24 -11.39 -13.22 -12.17
C THR A 24 -10.98 -11.80 -12.53
N ASP A 25 -11.92 -10.94 -12.93
CA ASP A 25 -11.60 -9.61 -13.45
C ASP A 25 -11.07 -8.65 -12.36
N LEU A 26 -11.66 -8.65 -11.16
CA LEU A 26 -11.20 -7.79 -10.06
C LEU A 26 -9.82 -8.19 -9.53
N VAL A 27 -9.60 -9.49 -9.33
CA VAL A 27 -8.31 -10.01 -8.89
C VAL A 27 -7.24 -9.69 -9.94
N SER A 28 -7.54 -9.92 -11.22
CA SER A 28 -6.61 -9.58 -12.31
C SER A 28 -6.31 -8.08 -12.37
N GLN A 29 -7.33 -7.21 -12.26
CA GLN A 29 -7.14 -5.76 -12.23
C GLN A 29 -6.25 -5.33 -11.06
N TYR A 30 -6.49 -5.89 -9.87
CA TYR A 30 -5.65 -5.61 -8.70
C TYR A 30 -4.20 -6.06 -8.92
N LEU A 31 -3.99 -7.29 -9.40
CA LEU A 31 -2.65 -7.83 -9.66
C LEU A 31 -1.90 -7.02 -10.73
N THR A 32 -2.60 -6.56 -11.78
CA THR A 32 -2.03 -5.66 -12.78
C THR A 32 -1.65 -4.32 -12.14
N ALA A 33 -2.54 -3.70 -11.38
CA ALA A 33 -2.30 -2.40 -10.76
C ALA A 33 -1.08 -2.43 -9.81
N ILE A 34 -0.94 -3.47 -8.98
CA ILE A 34 0.21 -3.57 -8.06
C ILE A 34 1.52 -3.97 -8.77
N GLY A 35 1.43 -4.48 -10.00
CA GLY A 35 2.58 -4.86 -10.81
C GLY A 35 3.35 -3.66 -11.37
N GLU A 36 2.70 -2.50 -11.46
CA GLU A 36 3.27 -1.24 -11.95
C GLU A 36 4.18 -0.55 -10.93
N TYR A 37 4.08 -0.88 -9.64
CA TYR A 37 4.95 -0.32 -8.60
C TYR A 37 6.32 -1.00 -8.61
N GLU A 38 7.37 -0.17 -8.62
CA GLU A 38 8.75 -0.65 -8.53
C GLU A 38 9.04 -1.28 -7.16
N LEU A 39 9.86 -2.32 -7.14
CA LEU A 39 10.31 -2.94 -5.90
C LEU A 39 11.40 -2.09 -5.25
N LEU A 40 11.36 -1.99 -3.92
CA LEU A 40 12.40 -1.28 -3.19
C LEU A 40 13.70 -2.08 -3.12
N THR A 41 14.81 -1.35 -3.20
CA THR A 41 16.11 -1.87 -2.76
C THR A 41 16.24 -1.73 -1.24
N ALA A 42 17.23 -2.39 -0.64
CA ALA A 42 17.46 -2.27 0.80
C ALA A 42 17.82 -0.82 1.20
N GLU A 43 18.51 -0.09 0.32
CA GLU A 43 18.86 1.30 0.52
C GLU A 43 17.62 2.20 0.49
N LEU A 44 16.69 1.94 -0.44
CA LEU A 44 15.42 2.67 -0.51
C LEU A 44 14.51 2.36 0.68
N GLU A 45 14.49 1.11 1.18
CA GLU A 45 13.78 0.75 2.41
C GLU A 45 14.27 1.60 3.60
N VAL A 46 15.59 1.77 3.73
CA VAL A 46 16.19 2.62 4.78
C VAL A 46 15.80 4.09 4.57
N GLU A 47 15.93 4.61 3.34
CA GLU A 47 15.61 5.99 3.01
C GLU A 47 14.14 6.33 3.33
N PHE A 48 13.21 5.45 2.93
CA PHE A 48 11.80 5.66 3.17
C PHE A 48 11.46 5.56 4.65
N ALA A 49 12.04 4.59 5.38
CA ALA A 49 11.84 4.49 6.82
C ALA A 49 12.29 5.76 7.57
N GLN A 50 13.43 6.35 7.17
CA GLN A 50 13.90 7.61 7.74
C GLN A 50 12.96 8.80 7.43
N LYS A 51 12.44 8.88 6.20
CA LYS A 51 11.47 9.92 5.83
C LYS A 51 10.17 9.79 6.62
N ILE A 52 9.69 8.57 6.82
CA ILE A 52 8.49 8.27 7.63
C ILE A 52 8.71 8.75 9.06
N GLU A 53 9.81 8.35 9.70
CA GLU A 53 10.17 8.74 11.08
C GLU A 53 10.24 10.27 11.23
N ALA A 54 10.90 10.96 10.29
CA ALA A 54 10.99 12.42 10.27
C ALA A 54 9.62 13.10 10.09
N GLY A 55 8.73 12.52 9.27
CA GLY A 55 7.37 13.03 9.07
C GLY A 55 6.45 12.84 10.28
N GLU A 56 6.62 11.74 11.01
CA GLU A 56 5.92 11.48 12.27
C GLU A 56 6.38 12.43 13.37
N GLU A 57 7.69 12.63 13.53
CA GLU A 57 8.24 13.64 14.45
C GLU A 57 7.71 15.04 14.10
N ALA A 58 7.72 15.39 12.81
CA ALA A 58 7.21 16.67 12.35
C ALA A 58 5.72 16.85 12.65
N THR A 59 4.92 15.78 12.53
CA THR A 59 3.50 15.77 12.90
C THR A 59 3.32 16.02 14.39
N ALA A 60 4.04 15.29 15.24
CA ALA A 60 3.97 15.45 16.69
C ALA A 60 4.35 16.87 17.14
N ARG A 61 5.37 17.48 16.51
CA ARG A 61 5.79 18.85 16.79
C ARG A 61 4.76 19.89 16.34
N LEU A 62 4.13 19.69 15.19
CA LEU A 62 3.03 20.56 14.72
C LEU A 62 1.84 20.53 15.68
N GLU A 63 1.44 19.34 16.15
CA GLU A 63 0.32 19.16 17.09
C GLU A 63 0.58 19.83 18.43
N LYS A 64 1.79 19.68 18.96
CA LYS A 64 2.23 20.33 20.21
C LYS A 64 2.52 21.83 20.06
N ARG A 65 2.43 22.36 18.83
CA ARG A 65 2.84 23.73 18.46
C ARG A 65 4.29 24.04 18.87
N ASP A 66 5.15 23.03 18.81
CA ASP A 66 6.56 23.09 19.18
C ASP A 66 7.44 23.55 18.01
N TYR A 67 7.29 24.83 17.66
CA TYR A 67 8.08 25.50 16.63
C TYR A 67 8.13 27.01 16.84
N LYS A 68 9.24 27.61 16.42
CA LYS A 68 9.52 29.05 16.53
C LYS A 68 9.25 29.73 15.19
N GLY A 69 8.08 30.33 15.09
CA GLY A 69 7.69 31.17 13.97
C GLY A 69 7.33 30.41 12.69
N LYS A 70 7.03 31.19 11.64
CA LYS A 70 6.40 30.67 10.43
C LYS A 70 7.33 29.78 9.59
N ALA A 71 8.61 30.10 9.54
CA ALA A 71 9.59 29.34 8.76
C ALA A 71 9.68 27.87 9.23
N GLN A 72 9.77 27.67 10.55
CA GLN A 72 9.83 26.31 11.11
C GLN A 72 8.50 25.56 10.94
N GLU A 73 7.36 26.24 11.08
CA GLU A 73 6.04 25.64 10.80
C GLU A 73 5.94 25.11 9.36
N VAL A 74 6.42 25.89 8.39
CA VAL A 74 6.41 25.51 6.96
C VAL A 74 7.30 24.30 6.71
N GLU A 75 8.48 24.26 7.33
CA GLU A 75 9.40 23.13 7.18
C GLU A 75 8.83 21.85 7.79
N LEU A 76 8.23 21.92 8.98
CA LEU A 76 7.58 20.75 9.60
C LEU A 76 6.42 20.24 8.72
N LYS A 77 5.64 21.13 8.11
CA LYS A 77 4.58 20.74 7.15
C LYS A 77 5.16 20.04 5.93
N ARG A 78 6.32 20.47 5.44
CA ARG A 78 7.03 19.82 4.33
C ARG A 78 7.49 18.42 4.71
N LEU A 79 8.13 18.27 5.87
CA LEU A 79 8.59 16.98 6.39
C LEU A 79 7.42 16.01 6.62
N LYS A 80 6.34 16.47 7.23
CA LYS A 80 5.09 15.69 7.38
C LYS A 80 4.63 15.13 6.03
N ARG A 81 4.53 15.99 5.00
CA ARG A 81 4.09 15.57 3.66
C ARG A 81 5.03 14.55 3.04
N LEU A 82 6.35 14.75 3.17
CA LEU A 82 7.34 13.82 2.65
C LEU A 82 7.30 12.46 3.35
N GLY A 83 7.11 12.43 4.67
CA GLY A 83 6.96 11.19 5.40
C GLY A 83 5.68 10.43 5.04
N MET A 84 4.56 11.15 4.84
CA MET A 84 3.32 10.54 4.34
C MET A 84 3.50 9.93 2.94
N GLN A 85 4.12 10.67 2.02
CA GLN A 85 4.39 10.14 0.69
C GLN A 85 5.32 8.93 0.73
N ALA A 86 6.40 8.98 1.53
CA ALA A 86 7.31 7.85 1.70
C ALA A 86 6.59 6.62 2.30
N LYS A 87 5.63 6.82 3.22
CA LYS A 87 4.79 5.73 3.75
C LYS A 87 3.96 5.08 2.65
N ASP A 88 3.30 5.88 1.82
CA ASP A 88 2.47 5.39 0.72
C ASP A 88 3.32 4.65 -0.32
N ASP A 89 4.48 5.20 -0.69
CA ASP A 89 5.43 4.58 -1.61
C ASP A 89 6.00 3.26 -1.04
N PHE A 90 6.30 3.22 0.27
CA PHE A 90 6.75 2.00 0.94
C PHE A 90 5.68 0.91 0.90
N LEU A 91 4.44 1.26 1.24
CA LEU A 91 3.31 0.32 1.24
C LEU A 91 3.04 -0.22 -0.16
N THR A 92 2.94 0.65 -1.16
CA THR A 92 2.60 0.27 -2.54
C THR A 92 3.65 -0.65 -3.17
N ALA A 93 4.94 -0.39 -2.95
CA ALA A 93 6.02 -1.26 -3.41
C ALA A 93 5.99 -2.68 -2.79
N ASN A 94 5.32 -2.84 -1.65
CA ASN A 94 5.23 -4.10 -0.91
C ASN A 94 3.88 -4.83 -1.02
N LEU A 95 2.91 -4.32 -1.81
CA LEU A 95 1.62 -5.00 -2.01
C LEU A 95 1.77 -6.40 -2.63
N ARG A 96 2.82 -6.62 -3.42
CA ARG A 96 3.14 -7.94 -4.01
C ARG A 96 3.52 -8.98 -2.94
N LEU A 97 4.15 -8.57 -1.85
CA LEU A 97 4.47 -9.45 -0.72
C LEU A 97 3.19 -9.95 -0.04
N VAL A 98 2.21 -9.06 0.15
CA VAL A 98 0.89 -9.41 0.71
C VAL A 98 0.21 -10.49 -0.12
N VAL A 99 0.17 -10.32 -1.44
CA VAL A 99 -0.40 -11.32 -2.35
C VAL A 99 0.34 -12.65 -2.25
N ALA A 100 1.68 -12.64 -2.20
CA ALA A 100 2.48 -13.84 -2.08
C ALA A 100 2.20 -14.60 -0.77
N ASN A 101 2.01 -13.89 0.34
CA ASN A 101 1.66 -14.48 1.63
C ASN A 101 0.20 -14.99 1.64
N ALA A 102 -0.77 -14.21 1.13
CA ALA A 102 -2.18 -14.59 1.06
C ALA A 102 -2.41 -15.87 0.22
N ARG A 103 -1.64 -16.07 -0.85
CA ARG A 103 -1.74 -17.27 -1.71
C ARG A 103 -1.54 -18.59 -0.95
N ARG A 104 -0.78 -18.58 0.15
CA ARG A 104 -0.56 -19.79 0.98
C ARG A 104 -1.84 -20.27 1.67
N TYR A 105 -2.80 -19.36 1.87
CA TYR A 105 -4.05 -19.61 2.60
C TYR A 105 -5.28 -19.69 1.70
N ALA A 106 -5.17 -19.24 0.44
CA ALA A 106 -6.30 -19.13 -0.49
C ALA A 106 -7.09 -20.43 -0.73
N ASN A 107 -6.44 -21.59 -0.60
CA ASN A 107 -7.08 -22.90 -0.84
C ASN A 107 -7.39 -23.67 0.45
N THR A 108 -6.96 -23.18 1.62
CA THR A 108 -6.98 -23.94 2.88
C THR A 108 -7.84 -23.29 3.96
N SER A 109 -8.04 -21.97 3.91
CA SER A 109 -8.79 -21.24 4.95
C SER A 109 -10.30 -21.23 4.74
N GLY A 110 -10.78 -21.45 3.51
CA GLY A 110 -12.18 -21.24 3.13
C GLY A 110 -12.61 -19.77 3.05
N ILE A 111 -11.67 -18.83 3.22
CA ILE A 111 -11.87 -17.38 3.13
C ILE A 111 -11.63 -16.92 1.68
N ASP A 112 -12.37 -15.90 1.23
CA ASP A 112 -12.16 -15.31 -0.09
C ASP A 112 -10.74 -14.73 -0.23
N PHE A 113 -10.16 -14.84 -1.44
CA PHE A 113 -8.79 -14.41 -1.68
C PHE A 113 -8.61 -12.89 -1.53
N LEU A 114 -9.60 -12.09 -1.92
CA LEU A 114 -9.55 -10.64 -1.73
C LEU A 114 -9.59 -10.29 -0.25
N ASP A 115 -10.40 -10.99 0.55
CA ASP A 115 -10.45 -10.77 2.00
C ASP A 115 -9.09 -11.09 2.66
N LEU A 116 -8.44 -12.18 2.25
CA LEU A 116 -7.07 -12.50 2.71
C LEU A 116 -6.06 -11.41 2.33
N ILE A 117 -6.17 -10.83 1.14
CA ILE A 117 -5.34 -9.70 0.72
C ILE A 117 -5.61 -8.48 1.59
N GLN A 118 -6.87 -8.18 1.90
CA GLN A 118 -7.22 -7.02 2.73
C GLN A 118 -6.67 -7.17 4.15
N GLU A 119 -6.81 -8.34 4.77
CA GLU A 119 -6.19 -8.61 6.08
C GLU A 119 -4.66 -8.52 6.01
N GLY A 120 -4.04 -9.04 4.95
CA GLY A 120 -2.61 -8.91 4.73
C GLY A 120 -2.16 -7.45 4.54
N ASN A 121 -2.95 -6.62 3.89
CA ASN A 121 -2.69 -5.18 3.73
C ASN A 121 -2.74 -4.46 5.09
N LEU A 122 -3.65 -4.83 5.99
CA LEU A 122 -3.67 -4.31 7.36
C LEU A 122 -2.41 -4.73 8.14
N GLY A 123 -1.95 -5.98 7.95
CA GLY A 123 -0.68 -6.46 8.50
C GLY A 123 0.51 -5.66 7.96
N LEU A 124 0.53 -5.40 6.65
CA LEU A 124 1.58 -4.63 5.98
C LEU A 124 1.68 -3.20 6.54
N ILE A 125 0.55 -2.51 6.73
CA ILE A 125 0.53 -1.17 7.32
C ILE A 125 1.22 -1.16 8.69
N ARG A 126 0.85 -2.11 9.55
CA ARG A 126 1.45 -2.24 10.89
C ARG A 126 2.93 -2.61 10.83
N ALA A 127 3.34 -3.40 9.84
CA ALA A 127 4.74 -3.76 9.64
C ALA A 127 5.57 -2.53 9.24
N VAL A 128 5.08 -1.70 8.32
CA VAL A 128 5.76 -0.45 7.94
C VAL A 128 5.88 0.50 9.12
N GLU A 129 4.84 0.63 9.94
CA GLU A 129 4.86 1.50 11.15
C GLU A 129 5.86 1.05 12.21
N LYS A 130 6.23 -0.24 12.24
CA LYS A 130 7.11 -0.80 13.27
C LYS A 130 8.48 -1.22 12.73
N PHE A 131 8.72 -1.03 11.44
CA PHE A 131 9.95 -1.43 10.81
C PHE A 131 11.13 -0.62 11.34
N ASP A 132 12.13 -1.32 11.87
CA ASP A 132 13.34 -0.71 12.40
C ASP A 132 14.52 -1.00 11.47
N TRP A 133 14.79 -0.04 10.58
CA TRP A 133 15.86 -0.10 9.60
C TRP A 133 17.25 -0.22 10.24
N ARG A 134 17.42 0.19 11.50
CA ARG A 134 18.70 0.17 12.22
C ARG A 134 19.15 -1.25 12.55
N LYS A 135 18.23 -2.23 12.51
CA LYS A 135 18.54 -3.65 12.75
C LYS A 135 19.25 -4.33 11.56
N GLY A 136 19.32 -3.68 10.40
CA GLY A 136 20.06 -4.18 9.24
C GLY A 136 19.42 -5.39 8.53
N PHE A 137 18.15 -5.69 8.82
CA PHE A 137 17.38 -6.70 8.08
C PHE A 137 16.49 -6.04 7.03
N LYS A 138 16.32 -6.70 5.89
CA LYS A 138 15.36 -6.27 4.86
C LYS A 138 13.94 -6.29 5.40
N PHE A 139 13.10 -5.39 4.89
CA PHE A 139 11.70 -5.29 5.29
C PHE A 139 10.93 -6.61 5.10
N SER A 140 11.14 -7.29 3.97
CA SER A 140 10.46 -8.56 3.68
C SER A 140 10.69 -9.64 4.75
N THR A 141 11.85 -9.63 5.41
CA THR A 141 12.19 -10.56 6.50
C THR A 141 11.44 -10.24 7.78
N TYR A 142 11.19 -8.95 8.04
CA TYR A 142 10.43 -8.50 9.20
C TYR A 142 8.91 -8.69 9.01
N ALA A 143 8.42 -8.53 7.78
CA ALA A 143 7.00 -8.52 7.44
C ALA A 143 6.39 -9.90 7.10
N THR A 144 7.17 -10.98 7.18
CA THR A 144 6.75 -12.36 6.86
C THR A 144 6.81 -13.24 8.10
#